data_AF-A0A955TJH6-F1
#
_entry.id   AF-A0A955TJH6-F1
#
_cell.length_a   1.000
_cell.length_b   1.000
_cell.length_c   1.000
_cell.angle_alpha   90.00
_cell.angle_beta   90.00
_cell.angle_gamma   90.00
#
_symmetry.space_group_name_H-M   'P 1'
#
loop_
_entity.id
_entity.type
_entity.pdbx_description
1 polymer ?
#
loop_
_entity_poly.entity_id
_entity_poly.type
_entity_poly.pdbx_seq_one_letter_code
_entity_poly.pdbx_strand_id
1 'polypeptide(L)'
;MHKLIAGITVAMMLLPIPGLAQTLSYDSTNGLDLGTGATVNEFSVDGTLAGNSDSAIPTEKAVKTYVDGSTGSLIVNMPDFSSPSETTAPTVSAVKEFVNTTSPGTNYIICGGFEKNCWPQETSYTSIADDTYGPATFQYHVSSDAAVMDLSQDTGTTEADQKSEYSVKLDTTTVDSSITGGEHVALAHWVTGYDLAKMWGKEVTLSFWVKAVKTGTYCVSFRNESLDRSLVKEYTVSATNTWEEKEITVTLDESSGS
;
A
#
# COMPACT_ATOMS: atom_id res chain seq x y z
N MET A 1 1.06 32.84 -107.94
CA MET A 1 1.85 33.64 -106.98
C MET A 1 0.92 34.20 -105.92
N HIS A 2 1.45 34.46 -104.71
CA HIS A 2 0.82 34.89 -103.44
C HIS A 2 0.52 33.71 -102.50
N LYS A 3 1.51 33.25 -101.74
CA LYS A 3 2.10 33.80 -100.48
C LYS A 3 1.28 33.39 -99.25
N LEU A 4 1.97 32.64 -98.39
CA LEU A 4 1.57 32.11 -97.09
C LEU A 4 0.87 33.13 -96.20
N ILE A 5 -0.15 32.68 -95.47
CA ILE A 5 -0.48 33.24 -94.17
C ILE A 5 -0.34 32.12 -93.15
N ALA A 6 0.50 32.41 -92.16
CA ALA A 6 1.07 31.51 -91.18
C ALA A 6 0.03 30.82 -90.31
N GLY A 7 0.29 29.56 -89.97
CA GLY A 7 -0.42 28.87 -88.90
C GLY A 7 -0.20 29.63 -87.59
N ILE A 8 -1.28 30.15 -87.02
CA ILE A 8 -1.29 30.62 -85.64
C ILE A 8 -1.31 29.36 -84.77
N THR A 9 -0.16 29.01 -84.21
CA THR A 9 -0.10 28.10 -83.07
C THR A 9 -0.50 28.92 -81.83
N VAL A 10 -1.72 28.73 -81.33
CA VAL A 10 -2.08 29.22 -80.00
C VAL A 10 -1.42 28.29 -78.99
N ALA A 11 -0.26 28.66 -78.48
CA ALA A 11 0.33 28.01 -77.32
C ALA A 11 -0.44 28.47 -76.07
N MET A 12 -1.42 27.67 -75.63
CA MET A 12 -2.10 27.90 -74.35
C MET A 12 -1.15 27.49 -73.22
N MET A 13 -0.31 28.44 -72.78
CA MET A 13 0.53 28.29 -71.61
C MET A 13 -0.37 28.49 -70.37
N LEU A 14 -0.79 27.40 -69.72
CA LEU A 14 -1.37 27.49 -68.38
C LEU A 14 -0.29 28.02 -67.44
N LEU A 15 -0.45 29.25 -66.97
CA LEU A 15 0.35 29.75 -65.85
C LEU A 15 -0.09 29.00 -64.58
N PRO A 16 0.84 28.53 -63.73
CA PRO A 16 0.48 27.91 -62.46
C PRO A 16 -0.27 28.94 -61.60
N ILE A 17 -1.48 28.58 -61.14
CA ILE A 17 -2.26 29.42 -60.22
C ILE A 17 -1.56 29.34 -58.85
N PRO A 18 -0.95 30.43 -58.33
CA PRO A 18 -0.39 30.42 -56.99
C PRO A 18 -1.54 30.54 -55.99
N GLY A 19 -1.73 29.55 -55.12
CA GLY A 19 -2.67 29.68 -54.00
C GLY A 19 -3.57 28.48 -53.67
N LEU A 20 -3.40 27.31 -54.30
CA LEU A 20 -4.00 26.10 -53.75
C LEU A 20 -3.10 25.59 -52.61
N ALA A 21 -3.20 26.22 -51.44
CA ALA A 21 -2.81 25.53 -50.22
C ALA A 21 -3.76 24.32 -50.10
N GLN A 22 -3.31 23.13 -50.49
CA GLN A 22 -4.06 21.90 -50.24
C GLN A 22 -4.22 21.81 -48.73
N THR A 23 -5.44 22.06 -48.24
CA THR A 23 -5.70 22.01 -46.81
C THR A 23 -5.78 20.56 -46.30
N LEU A 24 -6.01 19.58 -47.21
CA LEU A 24 -5.89 18.15 -46.99
C LEU A 24 -5.49 17.47 -48.32
N SER A 25 -4.39 16.73 -48.34
CA SER A 25 -3.99 15.89 -49.49
C SER A 25 -4.14 14.42 -49.12
N TYR A 26 -4.81 13.64 -49.96
CA TYR A 26 -4.81 12.18 -49.87
C TYR A 26 -3.81 11.66 -50.90
N ASP A 27 -2.66 11.16 -50.45
CA ASP A 27 -1.73 10.41 -51.29
C ASP A 27 -2.04 8.92 -51.14
N SER A 28 -2.43 8.25 -52.23
CA SER A 28 -2.66 6.80 -52.24
C SER A 28 -1.43 5.98 -51.85
N THR A 29 -0.25 6.60 -51.80
CA THR A 29 1.03 5.99 -51.42
C THR A 29 1.38 6.22 -49.94
N ASN A 30 0.99 7.36 -49.35
CA ASN A 30 1.47 7.80 -48.03
C ASN A 30 0.37 8.20 -47.03
N GLY A 31 -0.91 8.19 -47.40
CA GLY A 31 -2.03 8.49 -46.50
C GLY A 31 -2.44 9.97 -46.45
N LEU A 32 -2.99 10.40 -45.30
CA LEU A 32 -3.48 11.77 -45.09
C LEU A 32 -2.34 12.66 -44.55
N ASP A 33 -1.86 13.62 -45.35
CA ASP A 33 -0.82 14.57 -44.91
C ASP A 33 -1.46 15.76 -44.18
N LEU A 34 -1.09 15.95 -42.89
CA LEU A 34 -1.63 16.98 -42.00
C LEU A 34 -0.69 18.19 -41.82
N GLY A 35 0.44 18.22 -42.53
CA GLY A 35 1.28 19.41 -42.67
C GLY A 35 2.16 19.81 -41.48
N THR A 36 1.90 19.35 -40.24
CA THR A 36 2.80 19.49 -39.06
C THR A 36 2.36 18.54 -37.92
N GLY A 37 3.29 17.81 -37.29
CA GLY A 37 3.02 16.89 -36.16
C GLY A 37 3.41 15.43 -36.46
N ALA A 38 2.98 14.49 -35.62
CA ALA A 38 3.14 13.06 -35.90
C ALA A 38 2.34 12.67 -37.17
N THR A 39 2.95 11.90 -38.06
CA THR A 39 2.29 11.48 -39.29
C THR A 39 1.20 10.46 -38.97
N VAL A 40 -0.03 10.74 -39.40
CA VAL A 40 -1.14 9.80 -39.24
C VAL A 40 -1.16 8.85 -40.43
N ASN A 41 -0.90 7.57 -40.18
CA ASN A 41 -0.88 6.54 -41.23
C ASN A 41 -2.13 5.65 -41.22
N GLU A 42 -2.91 5.64 -40.14
CA GLU A 42 -4.13 4.83 -40.05
C GLU A 42 -5.22 5.41 -39.12
N PHE A 43 -6.46 5.05 -39.43
CA PHE A 43 -7.57 5.08 -38.47
C PHE A 43 -7.70 3.68 -37.86
N SER A 44 -7.30 3.53 -36.60
CA SER A 44 -7.21 2.22 -35.95
C SER A 44 -8.57 1.72 -35.47
N VAL A 45 -8.83 0.44 -35.75
CA VAL A 45 -9.98 -0.32 -35.23
C VAL A 45 -9.59 -1.25 -34.08
N ASP A 46 -8.36 -1.12 -33.55
CA ASP A 46 -7.87 -1.92 -32.43
C ASP A 46 -8.62 -1.57 -31.14
N GLY A 47 -9.59 -2.42 -30.79
CA GLY A 47 -10.36 -2.27 -29.55
C GLY A 47 -9.59 -2.57 -28.27
N THR A 48 -8.33 -3.01 -28.36
CA THR A 48 -7.48 -3.27 -27.18
C THR A 48 -6.61 -2.07 -26.81
N LEU A 49 -6.42 -1.11 -27.74
CA LEU A 49 -5.46 -0.02 -27.64
C LEU A 49 -4.09 -0.49 -27.10
N ALA A 50 -3.67 -1.71 -27.46
CA ALA A 50 -2.45 -2.32 -26.93
C ALA A 50 -1.18 -1.74 -27.56
N GLY A 51 -1.31 -1.15 -28.76
CA GLY A 51 -0.23 -0.43 -29.41
C GLY A 51 -0.03 0.96 -28.82
N ASN A 52 1.23 1.33 -28.54
CA ASN A 52 1.61 2.69 -28.15
C ASN A 52 2.06 3.49 -29.40
N SER A 53 1.12 3.78 -30.30
CA SER A 53 1.40 4.44 -31.59
C SER A 53 1.04 5.93 -31.54
N ASP A 54 2.00 6.79 -31.89
CA ASP A 54 1.77 8.22 -32.11
C ASP A 54 1.21 8.54 -33.51
N SER A 55 1.10 7.52 -34.37
CA SER A 55 0.70 7.64 -35.79
C SER A 55 -0.71 7.13 -36.08
N ALA A 56 -1.39 6.54 -35.10
CA ALA A 56 -2.72 5.96 -35.28
C ALA A 56 -3.79 6.80 -34.56
N ILE A 57 -4.89 7.11 -35.25
CA ILE A 57 -6.08 7.70 -34.61
C ILE A 57 -7.10 6.59 -34.36
N PRO A 58 -7.50 6.30 -33.11
CA PRO A 58 -8.49 5.25 -32.85
C PRO A 58 -9.90 5.69 -33.31
N THR A 59 -10.66 4.74 -33.85
CA THR A 59 -12.08 4.93 -34.19
C THR A 59 -12.95 4.94 -32.93
N GLU A 60 -14.16 5.53 -33.01
CA GLU A 60 -15.13 5.51 -31.89
C GLU A 60 -15.41 4.09 -31.38
N LYS A 61 -15.49 3.11 -32.30
CA LYS A 61 -15.70 1.70 -31.95
C LYS A 61 -14.51 1.09 -31.20
N ALA A 62 -13.27 1.45 -31.57
CA ALA A 62 -12.07 1.00 -30.86
C ALA A 62 -12.05 1.56 -29.43
N VAL A 63 -12.31 2.85 -29.27
CA VAL A 63 -12.42 3.51 -27.96
C VAL A 63 -13.52 2.88 -27.12
N LYS A 64 -14.71 2.67 -27.69
CA LYS A 64 -15.82 2.04 -26.97
C LYS A 64 -15.48 0.63 -26.51
N THR A 65 -14.88 -0.18 -27.39
CA THR A 65 -14.47 -1.56 -27.04
C THR A 65 -13.44 -1.56 -25.92
N TYR A 66 -12.45 -0.66 -25.97
CA TYR A 66 -11.43 -0.54 -24.93
C TYR A 66 -12.02 -0.12 -23.57
N VAL A 67 -12.88 0.89 -23.58
CA VAL A 67 -13.56 1.38 -22.37
C VAL A 67 -14.48 0.31 -21.81
N ASP A 68 -15.28 -0.37 -22.65
CA ASP A 68 -16.18 -1.44 -22.23
C ASP A 68 -15.39 -2.64 -21.66
N GLY A 69 -14.23 -2.99 -22.23
CA GLY A 69 -13.35 -4.03 -21.69
C GLY A 69 -12.67 -3.64 -20.37
N SER A 70 -12.18 -2.40 -20.28
CA SER A 70 -11.51 -1.88 -19.08
C SER A 70 -12.47 -1.68 -17.90
N THR A 71 -13.67 -1.15 -18.18
CA THR A 71 -14.74 -0.99 -17.17
C THR A 71 -15.44 -2.31 -16.88
N GLY A 72 -15.55 -3.21 -17.87
CA GLY A 72 -16.04 -4.57 -17.68
C GLY A 72 -15.22 -5.32 -16.62
N SER A 73 -13.89 -5.26 -16.66
CA SER A 73 -13.04 -5.83 -15.60
C SER A 73 -13.25 -5.21 -14.22
N LEU A 74 -13.60 -3.92 -14.13
CA LEU A 74 -13.92 -3.25 -12.86
C LEU A 74 -15.30 -3.68 -12.32
N ILE A 75 -16.25 -3.97 -13.23
CA ILE A 75 -17.62 -4.38 -12.89
C ILE A 75 -17.70 -5.89 -12.60
N VAL A 76 -16.82 -6.72 -13.16
CA VAL A 76 -16.75 -8.18 -12.86
C VAL A 76 -16.38 -8.44 -11.39
N ASN A 77 -15.74 -7.48 -10.72
CA ASN A 77 -15.45 -7.54 -9.28
C ASN A 77 -16.58 -7.00 -8.40
N MET A 78 -17.66 -6.45 -8.98
CA MET A 78 -18.88 -6.14 -8.24
C MET A 78 -19.91 -7.24 -8.53
N PRO A 79 -20.53 -7.85 -7.52
CA PRO A 79 -21.61 -8.80 -7.75
C PRO A 79 -22.72 -8.14 -8.59
N ASP A 80 -23.21 -8.83 -9.62
CA ASP A 80 -24.42 -8.39 -10.33
C ASP A 80 -25.63 -8.51 -9.38
N PHE A 81 -26.11 -7.38 -8.89
CA PHE A 81 -27.32 -7.29 -8.06
C PHE A 81 -28.58 -6.97 -8.86
N SER A 82 -28.47 -6.85 -10.19
CA SER A 82 -29.56 -6.39 -11.06
C SER A 82 -30.40 -7.53 -11.64
N SER A 83 -29.95 -8.79 -11.53
CA SER A 83 -30.67 -9.97 -12.00
C SER A 83 -30.74 -11.06 -10.92
N PRO A 84 -31.88 -11.29 -10.24
CA PRO A 84 -32.01 -12.38 -9.27
C PRO A 84 -32.14 -13.78 -9.92
N SER A 85 -31.58 -13.99 -11.11
CA SER A 85 -31.87 -15.16 -11.96
C SER A 85 -30.65 -15.98 -12.40
N GLU A 86 -29.53 -15.95 -11.70
CA GLU A 86 -28.54 -17.03 -11.84
C GLU A 86 -28.85 -18.16 -10.86
N THR A 87 -29.14 -19.35 -11.40
CA THR A 87 -29.48 -20.56 -10.63
C THR A 87 -28.29 -21.16 -9.87
N THR A 88 -27.14 -20.48 -9.87
CA THR A 88 -26.07 -20.71 -8.91
C THR A 88 -25.70 -19.34 -8.38
N ALA A 89 -26.19 -19.01 -7.18
CA ALA A 89 -25.69 -17.85 -6.45
C ALA A 89 -24.16 -17.92 -6.45
N PRO A 90 -23.44 -16.79 -6.65
CA PRO A 90 -22.00 -16.78 -6.50
C PRO A 90 -21.67 -17.46 -5.17
N THR A 91 -20.84 -18.51 -5.21
CA THR A 91 -20.58 -19.30 -4.02
C THR A 91 -20.16 -18.36 -2.89
N VAL A 92 -20.63 -18.66 -1.68
CA VAL A 92 -20.37 -17.85 -0.50
C VAL A 92 -18.87 -17.59 -0.31
N SER A 93 -17.97 -18.38 -0.92
CA SER A 93 -16.53 -18.14 -0.97
C SER A 93 -16.12 -16.85 -1.71
N ALA A 94 -16.66 -16.57 -2.90
CA ALA A 94 -16.30 -15.37 -3.67
C ALA A 94 -16.95 -14.10 -3.08
N VAL A 95 -18.15 -14.23 -2.51
CA VAL A 95 -18.82 -13.13 -1.79
C VAL A 95 -18.19 -12.91 -0.42
N LYS A 96 -17.72 -13.96 0.27
CA LYS A 96 -16.91 -13.82 1.49
C LYS A 96 -15.60 -13.11 1.20
N GLU A 97 -14.97 -13.26 0.04
CA GLU A 97 -13.72 -12.54 -0.20
C GLU A 97 -13.92 -11.01 -0.28
N PHE A 98 -15.11 -10.56 -0.71
CA PHE A 98 -15.51 -9.16 -0.77
C PHE A 98 -16.24 -8.63 0.49
N VAL A 99 -16.94 -9.51 1.23
CA VAL A 99 -17.72 -9.19 2.45
C VAL A 99 -16.95 -9.51 3.74
N ASN A 100 -15.97 -10.41 3.66
CA ASN A 100 -15.04 -10.75 4.75
C ASN A 100 -13.77 -9.89 4.68
N THR A 101 -13.81 -8.75 3.97
CA THR A 101 -13.28 -7.52 4.56
C THR A 101 -14.13 -7.19 5.78
N THR A 102 -14.05 -8.03 6.81
CA THR A 102 -14.17 -7.53 8.18
C THR A 102 -13.18 -6.39 8.15
N SER A 103 -13.66 -5.13 8.11
CA SER A 103 -12.79 -3.99 8.33
C SER A 103 -11.96 -4.43 9.53
N PRO A 104 -10.63 -4.62 9.39
CA PRO A 104 -9.84 -4.99 10.54
C PRO A 104 -10.27 -4.01 11.62
N GLY A 105 -10.68 -4.54 12.78
CA GLY A 105 -11.19 -3.71 13.87
C GLY A 105 -10.25 -2.53 14.05
N THR A 106 -10.77 -1.36 14.44
CA THR A 106 -9.94 -0.16 14.57
C THR A 106 -8.66 -0.49 15.34
N ASN A 107 -7.50 -0.32 14.70
CA ASN A 107 -6.23 -0.49 15.38
C ASN A 107 -6.02 0.73 16.28
N TYR A 108 -5.97 0.50 17.59
CA TYR A 108 -5.75 1.55 18.58
C TYR A 108 -4.28 1.81 18.86
N ILE A 109 -3.36 1.01 18.29
CA ILE A 109 -1.93 1.25 18.38
C ILE A 109 -1.51 2.27 17.32
N ILE A 110 -1.03 3.41 17.80
CA ILE A 110 -0.52 4.48 16.94
C ILE A 110 0.90 4.10 16.51
N CYS A 111 1.18 4.18 15.20
CA CYS A 111 2.53 3.95 14.66
C CYS A 111 3.11 2.55 14.95
N GLY A 112 2.25 1.52 15.01
CA GLY A 112 2.67 0.13 15.21
C GLY A 112 3.50 -0.46 14.05
N GLY A 113 3.56 0.23 12.90
CA GLY A 113 4.45 -0.10 11.79
C GLY A 113 5.88 0.45 11.98
N PHE A 114 6.12 1.33 12.96
CA PHE A 114 7.41 1.93 13.24
C PHE A 114 8.05 2.68 12.07
N GLU A 115 7.23 3.23 11.17
CA GLU A 115 7.66 3.98 9.99
C GLU A 115 8.51 5.20 10.38
N LYS A 116 9.37 5.67 9.47
CA LYS A 116 10.31 6.77 9.77
C LYS A 116 9.64 8.06 10.27
N ASN A 117 8.44 8.37 9.80
CA ASN A 117 7.68 9.55 10.23
C ASN A 117 7.07 9.40 11.65
N CYS A 118 7.09 8.21 12.22
CA CYS A 118 6.67 7.96 13.59
C CYS A 118 7.78 8.27 14.60
N TRP A 119 9.05 8.33 14.19
CA TRP A 119 10.15 8.61 15.12
C TRP A 119 10.32 10.11 15.39
N PRO A 120 10.79 10.50 16.58
CA PRO A 120 11.39 11.81 16.77
C PRO A 120 12.60 11.97 15.84
N GLN A 121 13.24 13.15 15.83
CA GLN A 121 14.35 13.42 14.91
C GLN A 121 15.50 12.39 15.03
N GLU A 122 15.63 11.74 16.18
CA GLU A 122 16.57 10.65 16.45
C GLU A 122 15.87 9.29 16.28
N THR A 123 16.48 8.39 15.52
CA THR A 123 15.99 7.02 15.30
C THR A 123 16.75 5.97 16.10
N SER A 124 17.67 6.39 16.97
CA SER A 124 18.57 5.52 17.73
C SER A 124 19.00 6.19 19.02
N TYR A 125 19.05 5.42 20.10
CA TYR A 125 19.47 5.81 21.43
C TYR A 125 20.42 4.75 21.99
N THR A 126 21.60 5.16 22.43
CA THR A 126 22.55 4.28 23.13
C THR A 126 22.35 4.39 24.63
N SER A 127 22.33 3.28 25.35
CA SER A 127 22.05 3.25 26.79
C SER A 127 20.80 4.06 27.12
N ILE A 128 19.70 3.73 26.44
CA ILE A 128 18.44 4.49 26.53
C ILE A 128 18.01 4.61 27.99
N ALA A 129 17.67 5.83 28.40
CA ALA A 129 17.20 6.11 29.75
C ALA A 129 15.74 5.66 29.91
N ASP A 130 15.37 5.26 31.13
CA ASP A 130 13.97 4.99 31.48
C ASP A 130 13.07 6.19 31.11
N ASP A 131 11.80 5.90 30.83
CA ASP A 131 10.79 6.87 30.39
C ASP A 131 11.08 7.60 29.07
N THR A 132 12.10 7.19 28.31
CA THR A 132 12.40 7.80 27.00
C THR A 132 11.42 7.33 25.93
N TYR A 133 10.83 8.26 25.19
CA TYR A 133 9.97 7.95 24.05
C TYR A 133 10.80 7.65 22.80
N GLY A 134 10.52 6.49 22.19
CA GLY A 134 11.01 6.11 20.87
C GLY A 134 9.99 6.47 19.78
N PRO A 135 9.55 5.52 18.93
CA PRO A 135 8.58 5.82 17.87
C PRO A 135 7.21 6.23 18.45
N ALA A 136 6.75 7.41 18.08
CA ALA A 136 5.46 8.00 18.42
C ALA A 136 5.18 8.00 19.93
N THR A 137 4.27 7.14 20.38
CA THR A 137 3.84 7.03 21.78
C THR A 137 4.42 5.79 22.47
N PHE A 138 5.35 5.08 21.81
CA PHE A 138 6.06 3.98 22.44
C PHE A 138 7.16 4.52 23.36
N GLN A 139 7.06 4.17 24.64
CA GLN A 139 7.99 4.56 25.69
C GLN A 139 8.81 3.34 26.12
N TYR A 140 10.12 3.53 26.25
CA TYR A 140 11.00 2.54 26.85
C TYR A 140 10.86 2.59 28.38
N HIS A 141 10.64 1.42 28.98
CA HIS A 141 10.63 1.26 30.43
C HIS A 141 11.61 0.20 30.89
N VAL A 142 12.34 0.48 31.96
CA VAL A 142 13.25 -0.45 32.62
C VAL A 142 13.11 -0.38 34.13
N SER A 143 12.94 -1.54 34.75
CA SER A 143 12.90 -1.71 36.21
C SER A 143 14.03 -2.67 36.64
N SER A 144 15.24 -2.47 36.12
CA SER A 144 16.45 -3.19 36.52
C SER A 144 17.58 -2.17 36.66
N ASP A 145 18.38 -2.31 37.70
CA ASP A 145 19.53 -1.42 37.96
C ASP A 145 20.79 -1.84 37.18
N ALA A 146 20.76 -2.98 36.49
CA ALA A 146 21.92 -3.55 35.79
C ALA A 146 21.72 -3.76 34.28
N ALA A 147 20.48 -3.92 33.81
CA ALA A 147 20.21 -4.09 32.39
C ALA A 147 20.41 -2.77 31.64
N VAL A 148 21.24 -2.78 30.60
CA VAL A 148 21.43 -1.64 29.70
C VAL A 148 21.07 -2.06 28.29
N MET A 149 20.24 -1.26 27.63
CA MET A 149 19.73 -1.49 26.30
C MET A 149 20.06 -0.31 25.38
N ASP A 150 20.25 -0.58 24.10
CA ASP A 150 20.19 0.39 23.02
C ASP A 150 18.85 0.23 22.31
N LEU A 151 18.21 1.34 21.93
CA LEU A 151 16.96 1.34 21.16
C LEU A 151 17.25 1.90 19.78
N SER A 152 16.78 1.24 18.71
CA SER A 152 16.95 1.73 17.34
C SER A 152 15.82 1.31 16.41
N GLN A 153 15.62 2.08 15.34
CA GLN A 153 14.86 1.62 14.20
C GLN A 153 15.70 0.63 13.39
N ASP A 154 15.13 -0.52 13.06
CA ASP A 154 15.75 -1.52 12.18
C ASP A 154 14.97 -1.61 10.86
N THR A 155 15.71 -1.90 9.79
CA THR A 155 15.20 -2.02 8.41
C THR A 155 15.60 -3.38 7.84
N GLY A 156 14.96 -3.84 6.77
CA GLY A 156 15.33 -5.12 6.14
C GLY A 156 14.68 -6.32 6.81
N THR A 157 13.41 -6.17 7.19
CA THR A 157 12.55 -7.30 7.50
C THR A 157 12.18 -7.95 6.15
N THR A 158 12.78 -9.10 5.81
CA THR A 158 12.46 -9.84 4.58
C THR A 158 11.80 -11.16 4.93
N GLU A 159 10.50 -11.16 5.22
CA GLU A 159 9.69 -12.38 5.25
C GLU A 159 8.42 -12.19 4.43
N ALA A 160 7.93 -13.26 3.80
CA ALA A 160 6.88 -13.20 2.77
C ALA A 160 5.53 -12.63 3.26
N ASP A 161 5.29 -12.62 4.58
CA ASP A 161 4.02 -12.23 5.20
C ASP A 161 4.11 -11.00 6.11
N GLN A 162 5.23 -10.25 6.06
CA GLN A 162 5.39 -9.07 6.89
C GLN A 162 4.46 -7.93 6.49
N LYS A 163 3.82 -7.36 7.52
CA LYS A 163 2.88 -6.25 7.40
C LYS A 163 3.55 -4.86 7.59
N SER A 164 4.85 -4.80 7.88
CA SER A 164 5.64 -3.57 7.98
C SER A 164 7.06 -3.76 7.43
N GLU A 165 7.63 -2.69 6.87
CA GLU A 165 9.03 -2.59 6.38
C GLU A 165 10.03 -2.22 7.50
N TYR A 166 9.51 -1.67 8.60
CA TYR A 166 10.30 -1.16 9.73
C TYR A 166 9.97 -1.92 11.01
N SER A 167 10.94 -1.94 11.92
CA SER A 167 10.74 -2.44 13.28
C SER A 167 11.50 -1.61 14.31
N VAL A 168 11.09 -1.72 15.57
CA VAL A 168 11.86 -1.23 16.71
C VAL A 168 12.71 -2.36 17.27
N LYS A 169 13.99 -2.07 17.51
CA LYS A 169 14.97 -3.02 18.02
C LYS A 169 15.48 -2.55 19.37
N LEU A 170 15.48 -3.48 20.32
CA LEU A 170 16.09 -3.32 21.64
C LEU A 170 17.27 -4.29 21.74
N ASP A 171 18.48 -3.74 21.77
CA ASP A 171 19.73 -4.51 21.84
C ASP A 171 20.31 -4.44 23.26
N THR A 172 20.53 -5.58 23.89
CA THR A 172 21.17 -5.63 25.21
C THR A 172 22.67 -5.38 25.09
N THR A 173 23.16 -4.32 25.74
CA THR A 173 24.60 -4.01 25.81
C THR A 173 25.21 -4.46 27.13
N THR A 174 24.43 -4.43 28.22
CA THR A 174 24.82 -5.01 29.51
C THR A 174 23.71 -5.90 30.02
N VAL A 175 24.06 -7.16 30.30
CA VAL A 175 23.12 -8.17 30.79
C VAL A 175 23.02 -8.08 32.31
N ASP A 176 21.79 -7.95 32.82
CA ASP A 176 21.51 -8.28 34.21
C ASP A 176 21.51 -9.81 34.38
N SER A 177 22.41 -10.30 35.25
CA SER A 177 22.60 -11.73 35.51
C SER A 177 21.86 -12.22 36.76
N SER A 178 21.18 -11.32 37.48
CA SER A 178 20.57 -11.57 38.79
C SER A 178 19.12 -11.06 38.86
N ILE A 179 18.30 -11.49 37.91
CA ILE A 179 16.90 -11.05 37.80
C ILE A 179 16.08 -11.55 39.01
N THR A 180 15.47 -10.61 39.71
CA THR A 180 14.57 -10.81 40.86
C THR A 180 13.12 -10.50 40.48
N GLY A 181 12.18 -10.79 41.40
CA GLY A 181 10.77 -10.52 41.16
C GLY A 181 10.48 -9.02 41.05
N GLY A 182 9.98 -8.58 39.89
CA GLY A 182 9.63 -7.19 39.61
C GLY A 182 10.46 -6.55 38.50
N GLU A 183 11.62 -7.13 38.18
CA GLU A 183 12.52 -6.56 37.18
C GLU A 183 12.07 -6.90 35.76
N HIS A 184 12.07 -5.89 34.90
CA HIS A 184 11.65 -6.03 33.51
C HIS A 184 12.25 -4.93 32.63
N VAL A 185 12.30 -5.23 31.33
CA VAL A 185 12.49 -4.24 30.26
C VAL A 185 11.27 -4.37 29.36
N ALA A 186 10.63 -3.24 29.04
CA ALA A 186 9.44 -3.21 28.23
C ALA A 186 9.44 -2.03 27.26
N LEU A 187 8.73 -2.20 26.16
CA LEU A 187 8.31 -1.10 25.30
C LEU A 187 6.80 -0.95 25.48
N ALA A 188 6.37 0.15 26.08
CA ALA A 188 4.96 0.40 26.40
C ALA A 188 4.34 1.37 25.40
N HIS A 189 3.08 1.15 25.05
CA HIS A 189 2.29 2.09 24.26
C HIS A 189 1.10 2.55 25.10
N TRP A 190 0.94 3.87 25.20
CA TRP A 190 -0.15 4.47 25.95
C TRP A 190 -1.43 4.53 25.13
N VAL A 191 -2.45 3.80 25.57
CA VAL A 191 -3.80 3.89 25.03
C VAL A 191 -4.58 4.95 25.79
N THR A 192 -5.17 5.90 25.09
CA THR A 192 -5.96 6.96 25.73
C THR A 192 -7.21 6.37 26.40
N GLY A 193 -7.70 6.99 27.48
CA GLY A 193 -8.96 6.60 28.10
C GLY A 193 -10.16 6.65 27.13
N TYR A 194 -10.09 7.53 26.12
CA TYR A 194 -11.08 7.62 25.05
C TYR A 194 -11.10 6.38 24.15
N ASP A 195 -9.95 5.78 23.89
CA ASP A 195 -9.83 4.55 23.08
C ASP A 195 -10.09 3.30 23.91
N LEU A 196 -9.60 3.27 25.15
CA LEU A 196 -9.91 2.21 26.12
C LEU A 196 -11.42 2.05 26.32
N ALA A 197 -12.17 3.16 26.45
CA ALA A 197 -13.62 3.12 26.60
C ALA A 197 -14.35 2.41 25.45
N LYS A 198 -13.76 2.34 24.25
CA LYS A 198 -14.34 1.62 23.10
C LYS A 198 -14.07 0.11 23.16
N MET A 199 -13.01 -0.28 23.87
CA MET A 199 -12.54 -1.66 24.05
C MET A 199 -13.04 -2.29 25.36
N TRP A 200 -13.46 -1.47 26.33
CA TRP A 200 -13.86 -1.93 27.66
C TRP A 200 -15.03 -2.93 27.62
N GLY A 201 -14.87 -4.03 28.36
CA GLY A 201 -15.85 -5.13 28.44
C GLY A 201 -15.99 -5.94 27.15
N LYS A 202 -15.10 -5.73 26.16
CA LYS A 202 -15.08 -6.47 24.90
C LYS A 202 -13.84 -7.33 24.80
N GLU A 203 -13.93 -8.36 23.98
CA GLU A 203 -12.77 -9.12 23.55
C GLU A 203 -11.95 -8.27 22.56
N VAL A 204 -10.66 -8.16 22.84
CA VAL A 204 -9.68 -7.46 22.00
C VAL A 204 -8.50 -8.38 21.73
N THR A 205 -7.91 -8.25 20.54
CA THR A 205 -6.73 -9.02 20.15
C THR A 205 -5.58 -8.06 19.90
N LEU A 206 -4.46 -8.30 20.58
CA LEU A 206 -3.17 -7.71 20.25
C LEU A 206 -2.43 -8.66 19.32
N SER A 207 -2.24 -8.25 18.07
CA SER A 207 -1.43 -8.98 17.09
C SER A 207 -0.15 -8.22 16.77
N PHE A 208 1.00 -8.90 16.81
CA PHE A 208 2.31 -8.31 16.54
C PHE A 208 3.31 -9.34 16.04
N TRP A 209 4.32 -8.86 15.34
CA TRP A 209 5.47 -9.66 14.91
C TRP A 209 6.63 -9.47 15.89
N VAL A 210 7.31 -10.56 16.25
CA VAL A 210 8.46 -10.53 17.16
C VAL A 210 9.61 -11.37 16.61
N LYS A 211 10.84 -10.91 16.85
CA LYS A 211 12.08 -11.62 16.55
C LYS A 211 13.03 -11.45 17.74
N ALA A 212 13.60 -12.55 18.23
CA ALA A 212 14.55 -12.49 19.34
C ALA A 212 15.73 -13.45 19.12
N VAL A 213 16.90 -13.10 19.66
CA VAL A 213 18.09 -13.97 19.61
C VAL A 213 17.93 -15.15 20.56
N LYS A 214 17.31 -14.93 21.72
CA LYS A 214 17.07 -15.95 22.74
C LYS A 214 15.64 -16.46 22.63
N THR A 215 15.47 -17.77 22.54
CA THR A 215 14.15 -18.41 22.63
C THR A 215 13.71 -18.49 24.08
N GLY A 216 12.40 -18.53 24.31
CA GLY A 216 11.83 -18.61 25.66
C GLY A 216 10.46 -17.97 25.77
N THR A 217 10.00 -17.89 27.02
CA THR A 217 8.74 -17.23 27.37
C THR A 217 8.97 -15.74 27.60
N TYR A 218 8.15 -14.94 26.93
CA TYR A 218 8.09 -13.49 27.05
C TYR A 218 6.68 -13.08 27.49
N CYS A 219 6.55 -11.87 28.00
CA CYS A 219 5.30 -11.38 28.55
C CYS A 219 4.79 -10.15 27.79
N VAL A 220 3.48 -10.05 27.68
CA VAL A 220 2.75 -8.81 27.40
C VAL A 220 1.95 -8.47 28.64
N SER A 221 1.98 -7.21 29.05
CA SER A 221 1.17 -6.72 30.16
C SER A 221 0.26 -5.60 29.68
N PHE A 222 -1.03 -5.72 29.99
CA PHE A 222 -1.98 -4.61 29.91
C PHE A 222 -2.07 -4.04 31.32
N ARG A 223 -1.70 -2.77 31.50
CA ARG A 223 -1.60 -2.13 32.82
C ARG A 223 -2.38 -0.83 32.83
N ASN A 224 -2.81 -0.42 34.02
CA ASN A 224 -3.41 0.89 34.22
C ASN A 224 -2.35 1.95 34.51
N GLU A 225 -2.72 3.23 34.38
CA GLU A 225 -1.80 4.36 34.57
C GLU A 225 -1.21 4.42 36.00
N SER A 226 -1.98 4.02 37.01
CA SER A 226 -1.50 3.99 38.40
C SER A 226 -0.58 2.80 38.72
N LEU A 227 -0.35 1.91 37.74
CA LEU A 227 0.55 0.74 37.82
C LEU A 227 0.25 -0.23 38.98
N ASP A 228 -0.94 -0.17 39.57
CA ASP A 228 -1.38 -1.04 40.66
C ASP A 228 -2.16 -2.26 40.15
N ARG A 229 -2.52 -2.29 38.86
CA ARG A 229 -3.24 -3.40 38.23
C ARG A 229 -2.59 -3.80 36.91
N SER A 230 -2.54 -5.10 36.66
CA SER A 230 -1.91 -5.68 35.47
C SER A 230 -2.60 -6.96 35.05
N LEU A 231 -2.95 -7.07 33.77
CA LEU A 231 -3.24 -8.34 33.11
C LEU A 231 -1.99 -8.78 32.33
N VAL A 232 -1.32 -9.83 32.81
CA VAL A 232 -0.14 -10.39 32.15
C VAL A 232 -0.54 -11.62 31.33
N LYS A 233 -0.08 -11.67 30.08
CA LYS A 233 -0.14 -12.83 29.20
C LYS A 233 1.25 -13.21 28.76
N GLU A 234 1.47 -14.50 28.61
CA GLU A 234 2.75 -15.05 28.16
C GLU A 234 2.64 -15.48 26.69
N TYR A 235 3.73 -15.31 25.95
CA TYR A 235 3.91 -15.87 24.62
C TYR A 235 5.30 -16.49 24.51
N THR A 236 5.45 -17.51 23.67
CA THR A 236 6.74 -18.18 23.47
C THR A 236 7.35 -17.73 22.14
N VAL A 237 8.62 -17.36 22.15
CA VAL A 237 9.46 -17.26 20.94
C VAL A 237 10.18 -18.60 20.77
N SER A 238 9.89 -19.28 19.66
CA SER A 238 10.25 -20.67 19.43
C SER A 238 11.54 -20.85 18.62
N ALA A 239 11.92 -19.86 17.82
CA ALA A 239 13.09 -19.87 16.97
C ALA A 239 13.95 -18.62 17.18
N THR A 240 15.28 -18.82 17.10
CA THR A 240 16.23 -17.71 17.19
C THR A 240 16.28 -16.93 15.88
N ASN A 241 16.30 -15.60 15.95
CA ASN A 241 16.44 -14.70 14.82
C ASN A 241 15.42 -14.93 13.68
N THR A 242 14.24 -15.47 14.00
CA THR A 242 13.14 -15.67 13.06
C THR A 242 11.97 -14.80 13.49
N TRP A 243 11.30 -14.18 12.52
CA TRP A 243 10.08 -13.44 12.76
C TRP A 243 8.91 -14.39 13.01
N GLU A 244 8.20 -14.21 14.12
CA GLU A 244 7.03 -14.98 14.49
C GLU A 244 5.86 -14.04 14.75
N GLU A 245 4.72 -14.29 14.12
CA GLU A 245 3.47 -13.59 14.44
C GLU A 245 2.90 -14.13 15.77
N LYS A 246 2.41 -13.22 16.60
CA LYS A 246 1.76 -13.50 17.87
C LYS A 246 0.41 -12.83 17.90
N GLU A 247 -0.59 -13.56 18.40
CA GLU A 247 -1.92 -13.05 18.65
C GLU A 247 -2.29 -13.35 20.10
N ILE A 248 -2.66 -12.31 20.84
CA ILE A 248 -3.04 -12.40 22.23
C ILE A 248 -4.43 -11.80 22.38
N THR A 249 -5.40 -12.67 22.64
CA THR A 249 -6.79 -12.27 22.85
C THR A 249 -7.10 -12.16 24.35
N VAL A 250 -7.66 -11.02 24.75
CA VAL A 250 -8.03 -10.73 26.14
C VAL A 250 -9.38 -10.01 26.19
N THR A 251 -10.05 -10.09 27.33
CA THR A 251 -11.18 -9.20 27.65
C THR A 251 -10.71 -8.20 28.70
N LEU A 252 -10.78 -6.90 28.38
CA LEU A 252 -10.40 -5.83 29.30
C LEU A 252 -11.61 -5.44 30.14
N ASP A 253 -11.65 -5.87 31.41
CA ASP A 253 -12.73 -5.59 32.34
C ASP A 253 -12.24 -5.46 33.79
N GLU A 254 -13.15 -5.12 34.71
CA GLU A 254 -12.86 -4.94 36.13
C GLU A 254 -12.35 -6.21 36.83
N SER A 255 -12.70 -7.40 36.31
CA SER A 255 -12.27 -8.70 36.83
C SER A 255 -10.91 -9.14 36.29
N SER A 256 -10.53 -8.63 35.12
CA SER A 256 -9.26 -8.87 34.44
C SER A 256 -8.09 -8.07 35.00
N GLY A 257 -8.32 -7.18 35.97
CA GLY A 257 -7.25 -6.44 36.64
C GLY A 257 -6.61 -5.36 35.77
N SER A 258 -7.42 -4.53 35.12
CA SER A 258 -7.01 -3.28 34.47
C SER A 258 -7.80 -2.09 35.00
#